data_AF-C2E382-F1
#
_entry.id   AF-C2E382-F1
#
_cell.length_a   1.000
_cell.length_b   1.000
_cell.length_c   1.000
_cell.angle_alpha   90.00
_cell.angle_beta   90.00
_cell.angle_gamma   90.00
#
_symmetry.space_group_name_H-M   'P 1'
#
loop_
_entity.id
_entity.type
_entity.pdbx_description
1 polymer ?
#
loop_
_entity_poly.entity_id
_entity_poly.type
_entity_poly.pdbx_seq_one_letter_code
_entity_poly.pdbx_strand_id
1 'polypeptide(L)'
;MTKFTTFFTENNIEIKNKKFLLAASGGPDSVALLKMLVNFLPNPSEQLIVAHLDHCLRDDSFLESQLLQRLTSALKVKLVEKKWPVELHPQAGVEAKAREYRYAFLAEVGRKYKTDYL
;
A
#
# COMPACT_ATOMS: atom_id res chain seq x y z
N MET A 1 -11.78 -3.69 -17.51
CA MET A 1 -10.84 -2.64 -17.08
C MET A 1 -11.42 -1.23 -17.12
N THR A 2 -12.42 -0.95 -17.96
CA THR A 2 -12.97 0.41 -18.20
C THR A 2 -13.46 1.13 -16.95
N LYS A 3 -14.15 0.45 -16.02
CA LYS A 3 -14.65 1.08 -14.77
C LYS A 3 -13.56 1.64 -13.87
N PHE A 4 -12.40 0.96 -13.79
CA PHE A 4 -11.29 1.44 -12.96
C PHE A 4 -10.68 2.72 -13.54
N THR A 5 -10.49 2.75 -14.86
CA THR A 5 -9.91 3.90 -15.53
C THR A 5 -10.84 5.11 -15.53
N THR A 6 -12.16 4.91 -15.70
CA THR A 6 -13.13 6.01 -15.68
C THR A 6 -13.42 6.54 -14.29
N PHE A 7 -13.21 5.75 -13.23
CA PHE A 7 -13.41 6.17 -11.85
C PHE A 7 -12.71 7.51 -11.53
N PHE A 8 -11.46 7.67 -11.95
CA PHE A 8 -10.69 8.89 -11.68
C PHE A 8 -11.31 10.11 -12.37
N THR A 9 -11.69 9.97 -13.64
CA THR A 9 -12.32 11.07 -14.39
C THR A 9 -13.72 11.39 -13.88
N GLU A 10 -14.53 10.38 -13.58
CA GLU A 10 -15.91 10.54 -13.08
C GLU A 10 -15.95 11.21 -11.70
N ASN A 11 -14.91 11.02 -10.89
CA ASN A 11 -14.79 11.59 -9.55
C ASN A 11 -13.88 12.83 -9.49
N ASN A 12 -13.47 13.39 -10.64
CA ASN A 12 -12.58 14.56 -10.72
C ASN A 12 -11.25 14.39 -9.94
N ILE A 13 -10.68 13.18 -9.97
CA ILE A 13 -9.38 12.87 -9.34
C ILE A 13 -8.28 13.05 -10.38
N GLU A 14 -7.49 14.11 -10.23
CA GLU A 14 -6.32 14.38 -11.07
C GLU A 14 -5.25 13.30 -10.86
N ILE A 15 -4.69 12.76 -11.95
CA ILE A 15 -3.62 11.76 -11.89
C ILE A 15 -2.27 12.30 -12.37
N LYS A 16 -2.26 13.39 -13.14
CA LYS A 16 -1.04 13.93 -13.74
C LYS A 16 -0.21 14.64 -12.67
N ASN A 17 1.09 14.34 -12.62
CA ASN A 17 2.02 14.88 -11.61
C ASN A 17 1.60 14.60 -10.15
N LYS A 18 0.78 13.56 -9.93
CA LYS A 18 0.32 13.14 -8.61
C LYS A 18 1.01 11.86 -8.15
N LYS A 19 1.26 11.77 -6.84
CA LYS A 19 1.85 10.60 -6.19
C LYS A 19 0.83 9.85 -5.35
N PHE A 20 0.78 8.55 -5.53
CA PHE A 20 -0.12 7.61 -4.88
C PHE A 20 0.65 6.75 -3.88
N LEU A 21 0.09 6.63 -2.68
CA LEU A 21 0.49 5.66 -1.69
C LEU A 21 -0.50 4.51 -1.71
N LEU A 22 -0.08 3.31 -2.11
CA LEU A 22 -0.93 2.12 -2.06
C LEU A 22 -0.69 1.37 -0.75
N ALA A 23 -1.70 1.28 0.11
CA ALA A 23 -1.67 0.35 1.24
C ALA A 23 -1.87 -1.10 0.75
N ALA A 24 -0.84 -1.93 0.83
CA ALA A 24 -0.87 -3.31 0.37
C ALA A 24 -0.78 -4.31 1.53
N SER A 25 -1.71 -5.27 1.59
CA SER A 25 -1.72 -6.33 2.61
C SER A 25 -1.01 -7.60 2.15
N GLY A 26 -0.76 -7.76 0.85
CA GLY A 26 -0.30 -9.01 0.24
C GLY A 26 -1.44 -9.93 -0.19
N GLY A 27 -2.69 -9.60 0.18
CA GLY A 27 -3.89 -10.29 -0.28
C GLY A 27 -4.22 -10.00 -1.75
N PRO A 28 -5.08 -10.83 -2.36
CA PRO A 28 -5.38 -10.78 -3.80
C PRO A 28 -5.92 -9.42 -4.26
N ASP A 29 -6.78 -8.78 -3.47
CA ASP A 29 -7.35 -7.47 -3.81
C ASP A 29 -6.26 -6.39 -3.91
N SER A 30 -5.33 -6.38 -2.95
CA SER A 30 -4.24 -5.41 -2.93
C SER A 30 -3.25 -5.64 -4.07
N VAL A 31 -3.01 -6.90 -4.44
CA VAL A 31 -2.15 -7.26 -5.58
C VAL A 31 -2.81 -6.91 -6.91
N ALA A 32 -4.12 -7.11 -7.02
CA ALA A 32 -4.88 -6.68 -8.19
C ALA A 32 -4.82 -5.15 -8.35
N LEU A 33 -5.08 -4.41 -7.27
CA LEU A 33 -5.01 -2.94 -7.27
C LEU A 33 -3.60 -2.43 -7.60
N LEU A 34 -2.55 -3.05 -7.07
CA LEU A 34 -1.16 -2.74 -7.43
C LEU A 34 -0.94 -2.86 -8.94
N LYS A 35 -1.29 -4.01 -9.53
CA LYS A 35 -1.11 -4.24 -10.97
C LYS A 35 -1.94 -3.27 -11.81
N MET A 36 -3.16 -2.97 -11.38
CA MET A 36 -4.04 -2.03 -12.06
C MET A 36 -3.50 -0.61 -12.03
N LEU A 37 -2.98 -0.13 -10.89
CA LEU A 37 -2.35 1.18 -10.78
C LEU A 37 -1.06 1.27 -11.60
N VAL A 38 -0.22 0.23 -11.59
CA VAL A 38 1.00 0.21 -12.41
C VAL A 38 0.70 0.32 -13.90
N ASN A 39 -0.35 -0.35 -14.37
CA ASN A 39 -0.75 -0.30 -15.78
C ASN A 39 -1.47 1.00 -16.16
N PHE A 40 -2.07 1.70 -15.19
CA PHE A 40 -2.88 2.89 -15.43
C PHE A 40 -2.11 4.20 -15.31
N LEU A 41 -1.19 4.30 -14.35
CA LEU A 41 -0.42 5.52 -14.13
C LEU A 41 0.59 5.73 -15.27
N PRO A 42 0.76 6.97 -15.77
CA PRO A 42 1.67 7.24 -16.88
C PRO A 42 3.14 7.01 -16.54
N ASN A 43 3.56 7.25 -15.28
CA ASN A 43 4.92 6.97 -14.82
C ASN A 43 4.90 6.30 -13.43
N PRO A 44 4.57 5.01 -13.34
CA PRO A 44 4.31 4.34 -12.06
C PRO A 44 5.54 4.28 -11.15
N SER A 45 6.76 4.22 -11.69
CA SER A 45 7.99 4.20 -10.87
C SER A 45 8.23 5.51 -10.10
N GLU A 46 7.70 6.63 -10.59
CA GLU A 46 7.78 7.94 -9.93
C GLU A 46 6.51 8.29 -9.15
N GLN A 47 5.37 7.75 -9.58
CA GLN A 47 4.06 8.09 -9.04
C GLN A 47 3.56 7.11 -7.97
N LEU A 48 3.99 5.85 -7.97
CA LEU A 48 3.44 4.84 -7.07
C LEU A 48 4.46 4.44 -6.00
N ILE A 49 4.06 4.62 -4.74
CA ILE A 49 4.72 4.03 -3.57
C ILE A 49 3.79 2.97 -2.98
N VAL A 50 4.28 1.76 -2.81
CA VAL A 50 3.58 0.69 -2.11
C VAL A 50 4.01 0.69 -0.66
N ALA A 51 3.05 0.68 0.27
CA ALA A 51 3.32 0.58 1.70
C ALA A 51 2.67 -0.67 2.28
N HIS A 52 3.49 -1.47 2.96
CA HIS A 52 3.06 -2.69 3.63
C HIS A 52 3.33 -2.59 5.13
N LEU A 53 2.30 -2.82 5.93
CA LEU A 53 2.48 -3.08 7.35
C LEU A 53 2.28 -4.58 7.57
N ASP A 54 3.36 -5.26 7.94
CA ASP A 54 3.28 -6.62 8.46
C ASP A 54 2.80 -6.54 9.91
N HIS A 55 1.59 -7.04 10.17
CA HIS A 55 0.98 -7.01 11.50
C HIS A 55 1.51 -8.09 12.45
N CYS A 56 2.30 -9.05 11.96
CA CYS A 56 2.88 -10.12 12.77
C CYS A 56 1.86 -10.89 13.65
N LEU A 57 0.61 -11.03 13.17
CA LEU A 57 -0.46 -11.75 13.88
C LEU A 57 -0.40 -13.27 13.66
N ARG A 58 0.37 -13.71 12.66
CA ARG A 58 0.61 -15.11 12.33
C ARG A 58 2.10 -15.31 12.07
N ASP A 59 2.61 -16.50 12.37
CA ASP A 59 4.02 -16.84 12.17
C ASP A 59 4.46 -16.79 10.71
N ASP A 60 3.52 -16.96 9.78
CA ASP A 60 3.75 -16.95 8.34
C ASP A 60 3.48 -15.58 7.66
N SER A 61 3.18 -14.55 8.45
CA SER A 61 2.93 -13.16 7.96
C SER A 61 4.08 -12.54 7.15
N PHE A 62 5.30 -13.07 7.29
CA PHE A 62 6.44 -12.66 6.49
C PHE A 62 6.33 -13.07 5.01
N LEU A 63 5.47 -14.04 4.67
CA LEU A 63 5.26 -14.49 3.30
C LEU A 63 4.63 -13.37 2.44
N GLU A 64 3.72 -12.58 3.00
CA GLU A 64 3.15 -11.41 2.34
C GLU A 64 4.22 -10.35 2.04
N SER A 65 5.16 -10.12 2.96
CA SER A 65 6.31 -9.23 2.73
C SER A 65 7.19 -9.75 1.58
N GLN A 66 7.54 -11.04 1.57
CA GLN A 66 8.33 -11.62 0.47
C GLN A 66 7.62 -11.52 -0.88
N LEU A 67 6.30 -11.76 -0.91
CA LEU A 67 5.49 -11.61 -2.12
C LEU A 67 5.56 -10.17 -2.64
N LEU A 68 5.31 -9.18 -1.78
CA LEU A 68 5.30 -7.78 -2.15
C LEU A 68 6.68 -7.28 -2.58
N GLN A 69 7.75 -7.70 -1.92
CA GLN A 69 9.13 -7.38 -2.34
C GLN A 69 9.41 -7.88 -3.77
N ARG A 70 9.04 -9.14 -4.07
CA ARG A 70 9.22 -9.71 -5.42
C ARG A 70 8.39 -8.96 -6.47
N LEU A 71 7.12 -8.70 -6.18
CA LEU A 71 6.21 -8.02 -7.11
C LEU A 71 6.64 -6.58 -7.38
N THR A 72 6.93 -5.81 -6.33
CA THR A 72 7.30 -4.39 -6.46
C THR A 72 8.64 -4.23 -7.18
N SER A 73 9.60 -5.11 -6.92
CA SER A 73 10.86 -5.18 -7.66
C SER A 73 10.64 -5.46 -9.15
N ALA A 74 9.83 -6.48 -9.49
CA ALA A 74 9.51 -6.82 -10.88
C ALA A 74 8.76 -5.68 -11.61
N LEU A 75 7.88 -4.97 -10.91
CA LEU A 75 7.11 -3.84 -11.43
C LEU A 75 7.87 -2.51 -11.38
N LYS A 76 9.10 -2.48 -10.83
CA LYS A 76 9.95 -1.30 -10.67
C LYS A 76 9.28 -0.15 -9.91
N VAL A 77 8.49 -0.49 -8.88
CA VAL A 77 7.86 0.49 -7.97
C VAL A 77 8.45 0.38 -6.58
N LYS A 78 8.41 1.48 -5.83
CA LYS A 78 8.98 1.54 -4.49
C LYS A 78 8.11 0.78 -3.50
N LEU A 79 8.72 -0.07 -2.68
CA LEU A 79 8.12 -0.66 -1.49
C LEU A 79 8.67 0.02 -0.23
N VAL A 80 7.77 0.35 0.69
CA VAL A 80 8.09 0.78 2.05
C VAL A 80 7.39 -0.19 2.98
N GLU A 81 8.14 -0.90 3.80
CA GLU A 81 7.58 -1.89 4.71
C GLU A 81 7.97 -1.60 6.16
N LYS A 82 7.08 -1.97 7.08
CA LYS A 82 7.31 -1.90 8.51
C LYS A 82 6.64 -3.10 9.16
N LYS A 83 7.22 -3.58 10.26
CA LYS A 83 6.57 -4.56 11.13
C LYS A 83 5.88 -3.83 12.28
N TRP A 84 4.70 -4.31 12.67
CA TRP A 84 4.09 -3.96 13.93
C TRP A 84 4.80 -4.78 15.03
N PRO A 85 5.51 -4.14 15.98
CA PRO A 85 6.22 -4.88 17.01
C PRO A 85 5.25 -5.64 17.91
N VAL A 86 5.54 -6.92 18.16
CA VAL A 86 4.67 -7.85 18.89
C VAL A 86 4.44 -7.38 20.33
N GLU A 87 5.42 -6.71 20.93
CA GLU A 87 5.33 -6.08 22.25
C GLU A 87 4.27 -4.98 22.35
N LEU A 88 3.82 -4.44 21.20
CA LEU A 88 2.75 -3.44 21.14
C LEU A 88 1.36 -4.05 20.88
N HIS A 89 1.26 -5.38 20.77
CA HIS A 89 -0.01 -6.05 20.53
C HIS A 89 -0.88 -6.01 21.80
N PRO A 90 -2.15 -5.58 21.69
CA PRO A 90 -3.03 -5.52 22.85
C PRO A 90 -3.59 -6.91 23.18
N GLN A 91 -3.96 -7.12 24.44
CA GLN A 91 -4.65 -8.35 24.88
C GLN A 91 -6.08 -8.47 24.32
N ALA A 92 -6.72 -7.33 24.01
CA ALA A 92 -8.05 -7.26 23.42
C ALA A 92 -8.13 -6.11 22.42
N GLY A 93 -9.02 -6.20 21.42
CA GLY A 93 -9.19 -5.13 20.42
C GLY A 93 -8.03 -5.05 19.41
N VAL A 94 -7.41 -6.19 19.09
CA VAL A 94 -6.26 -6.27 18.18
C VAL A 94 -6.52 -5.63 16.83
N GLU A 95 -7.71 -5.81 16.25
CA GLU A 95 -8.07 -5.22 14.95
C GLU A 95 -8.09 -3.68 14.99
N ALA A 96 -8.67 -3.10 16.03
CA ALA A 96 -8.73 -1.65 16.21
C ALA A 96 -7.31 -1.08 16.35
N LYS A 97 -6.46 -1.72 17.17
CA LYS A 97 -5.08 -1.26 17.37
C LYS A 97 -4.20 -1.46 16.15
N ALA A 98 -4.37 -2.57 15.44
CA ALA A 98 -3.73 -2.84 14.16
C ALA A 98 -4.08 -1.74 13.16
N ARG A 99 -5.36 -1.35 13.09
CA ARG A 99 -5.86 -0.29 12.21
C ARG A 99 -5.21 1.04 12.56
N GLU A 100 -5.18 1.44 13.83
CA GLU A 100 -4.50 2.67 14.28
C GLU A 100 -3.02 2.69 13.86
N TYR A 101 -2.29 1.61 14.15
CA TYR A 101 -0.87 1.50 13.83
C TYR A 101 -0.63 1.58 12.32
N ARG A 102 -1.50 0.93 11.53
CA ARG A 102 -1.47 0.99 10.06
C ARG A 102 -1.64 2.41 9.55
N TYR A 103 -2.66 3.14 10.01
CA TYR A 103 -2.88 4.52 9.55
C TYR A 103 -1.77 5.47 10.01
N ALA A 104 -1.21 5.28 11.21
CA ALA A 104 -0.06 6.05 11.67
C ALA A 104 1.16 5.84 10.76
N PHE A 105 1.46 4.59 10.41
CA PHE A 105 2.51 4.23 9.47
C PHE A 105 2.25 4.80 8.06
N LEU A 106 1.05 4.62 7.50
CA LEU A 106 0.71 5.13 6.17
C LEU A 106 0.83 6.66 6.12
N ALA A 107 0.39 7.37 7.16
CA ALA A 107 0.53 8.82 7.25
C ALA A 107 2.00 9.26 7.35
N GLU A 108 2.84 8.52 8.08
CA GLU A 108 4.30 8.75 8.14
C GLU A 108 4.92 8.63 6.74
N VAL A 109 4.60 7.55 6.03
CA VAL A 109 5.10 7.30 4.66
C VAL A 109 4.60 8.36 3.69
N GLY A 110 3.32 8.72 3.75
CA GLY A 110 2.74 9.73 2.88
C GLY A 110 3.40 11.10 3.05
N ARG A 111 3.69 11.51 4.28
CA ARG A 111 4.47 12.74 4.55
C ARG A 111 5.90 12.64 4.03
N LYS A 112 6.58 11.51 4.29
CA LYS A 112 7.98 11.30 3.87
C LYS A 112 8.15 11.39 2.36
N TYR A 113 7.23 10.83 1.59
CA TYR A 113 7.30 10.81 0.12
C TYR A 113 6.46 11.89 -0.57
N LYS A 114 5.77 12.74 0.21
CA LYS A 114 4.90 13.81 -0.27
C LYS A 114 3.86 13.27 -1.26
N THR A 115 3.09 12.27 -0.82
CA THR A 115 2.02 11.67 -1.64
C THR A 115 0.76 12.53 -1.58
N ASP A 116 0.05 12.62 -2.71
CA ASP A 116 -1.20 13.35 -2.83
C ASP A 116 -2.40 12.49 -2.41
N TYR A 117 -2.31 11.17 -2.66
CA TYR A 117 -3.39 10.22 -2.40
C TYR A 117 -2.89 9.00 -1.63
N LEU A 118 -3.76 8.44 -0.79
CA LEU A 118 -3.63 7.17 -0.08
C LEU A 118 -4.84 6.28 -0.42
#